data_AF-A0A661EIW0-F1
#
_entry.id   AF-A0A661EIW0-F1
#
_cell.length_a   1.000
_cell.length_b   1.000
_cell.length_c   1.000
_cell.angle_alpha   90.00
_cell.angle_beta   90.00
_cell.angle_gamma   90.00
#
_symmetry.space_group_name_H-M   'P 1'
#
loop_
_entity.id
_entity.type
_entity.pdbx_description
1 polymer ?
#
loop_
_entity_poly.entity_id
_entity_poly.type
_entity_poly.pdbx_seq_one_letter_code
_entity_poly.pdbx_strand_id
1 'polypeptide(L)'
;MKKYTLLLLPFLMLGACSEDEDEDESKTTYNTCKITESNETPEGQRLNDLNQCWTTTATSNKDTMFAWCKEKVEDYCSATYTILGCADGIKYQISDDGCN
;
A
#
# COMPACT_ATOMS: atom_id res chain seq x y z
N MET A 1 9.63 -37.83 -52.87
CA MET A 1 10.15 -36.55 -53.42
C MET A 1 10.29 -35.59 -52.26
N LYS A 2 11.53 -35.15 -51.98
CA LYS A 2 11.90 -34.25 -50.88
C LYS A 2 11.45 -32.83 -51.17
N LYS A 3 10.92 -32.13 -50.16
CA LYS A 3 10.90 -30.66 -50.11
C LYS A 3 11.29 -30.23 -48.69
N TYR A 4 12.57 -29.85 -48.56
CA TYR A 4 13.09 -29.13 -47.41
C TYR A 4 12.79 -27.66 -47.65
N THR A 5 12.17 -26.99 -46.67
CA THR A 5 12.26 -25.54 -46.57
C THR A 5 12.61 -25.20 -45.13
N LEU A 6 13.92 -25.07 -44.98
CA LEU A 6 14.66 -24.53 -43.86
C LEU A 6 14.39 -23.02 -43.83
N LEU A 7 13.93 -22.46 -42.72
CA LEU A 7 13.89 -21.02 -42.52
C LEU A 7 14.51 -20.70 -41.16
N LEU A 8 15.79 -20.35 -41.24
CA LEU A 8 16.62 -19.74 -40.21
C LEU A 8 16.08 -18.35 -39.85
N LEU A 9 15.82 -18.10 -38.56
CA LEU A 9 15.73 -16.74 -38.01
C LEU A 9 17.04 -16.42 -37.26
N PRO A 10 17.74 -15.31 -37.59
CA PRO A 10 18.94 -14.92 -36.88
C PRO A 10 18.63 -14.05 -35.66
N PHE A 11 19.37 -14.33 -34.59
CA PHE A 11 19.92 -13.44 -33.57
C PHE A 11 19.49 -11.96 -33.62
N LEU A 12 18.86 -11.50 -32.54
CA LEU A 12 18.94 -10.13 -32.05
C LEU A 12 19.34 -10.20 -30.58
N MET A 13 20.63 -9.97 -30.35
CA MET A 13 21.20 -9.68 -29.03
C MET A 13 20.57 -8.38 -28.53
N LEU A 14 19.71 -8.47 -27.52
CA LEU A 14 19.36 -7.34 -26.69
C LEU A 14 20.43 -7.25 -25.61
N GLY A 15 21.14 -6.11 -25.62
CA GLY A 15 22.25 -5.83 -24.73
C GLY A 15 21.85 -5.92 -23.27
N ALA A 16 22.75 -6.45 -22.46
CA ALA A 16 22.75 -6.20 -21.04
C ALA A 16 23.10 -4.71 -20.85
N CYS A 17 22.09 -3.88 -20.62
CA CYS A 17 22.28 -2.65 -19.88
C CYS A 17 22.59 -3.08 -18.43
N SER A 18 23.87 -3.11 -18.08
CA SER A 18 24.29 -2.88 -16.70
C SER A 18 24.04 -1.40 -16.45
N GLU A 19 22.82 -1.06 -16.00
CA GLU A 19 22.58 0.19 -15.30
C GLU A 19 23.08 -0.02 -13.88
N ASP A 20 24.30 0.47 -13.63
CA ASP A 20 24.74 0.88 -12.31
C ASP A 20 23.84 2.05 -11.90
N GLU A 21 22.75 1.74 -11.20
CA GLU A 21 21.95 2.75 -10.51
C GLU A 21 22.61 3.02 -9.15
N ASP A 22 23.41 4.09 -9.13
CA ASP A 22 23.77 4.87 -7.95
C ASP A 22 22.48 5.45 -7.33
N GLU A 23 21.67 4.62 -6.69
CA GLU A 23 20.53 5.07 -5.93
C GLU A 23 20.93 5.30 -4.47
N ASP A 24 21.45 6.51 -4.24
CA ASP A 24 21.32 7.22 -2.95
C ASP A 24 19.84 7.61 -2.77
N GLU A 25 18.95 6.62 -2.87
CA GLU A 25 17.53 6.74 -2.62
C GLU A 25 17.41 6.87 -1.10
N SER A 26 17.11 8.08 -0.62
CA SER A 26 16.63 8.27 0.74
C SER A 26 15.46 7.31 0.93
N LYS A 27 15.72 6.15 1.54
CA LYS A 27 14.74 5.06 1.65
C LYS A 27 13.44 5.66 2.17
N THR A 28 12.41 5.66 1.33
CA THR A 28 11.09 6.15 1.75
C THR A 28 10.67 5.29 2.93
N THR A 29 10.59 5.91 4.11
CA THR A 29 10.10 5.24 5.31
C THR A 29 8.63 5.55 5.51
N TYR A 30 7.91 4.66 6.15
CA TYR A 30 6.52 4.83 6.53
C TYR A 30 6.43 4.64 8.05
N ASN A 31 5.65 5.49 8.72
CA ASN A 31 5.50 5.45 10.17
C ASN A 31 4.08 5.80 10.66
N THR A 32 3.19 6.18 9.75
CA THR A 32 1.84 6.68 10.06
C THR A 32 0.78 5.87 9.31
N CYS A 33 -0.37 5.63 9.94
CA CYS A 33 -1.58 5.08 9.35
C CYS A 33 -2.74 6.03 9.65
N LYS A 34 -3.53 6.40 8.63
CA LYS A 34 -4.65 7.34 8.78
C LYS A 34 -5.86 6.89 7.97
N ILE A 35 -7.04 7.03 8.54
CA ILE A 35 -8.31 6.89 7.80
C ILE A 35 -8.53 8.15 6.96
N THR A 36 -8.75 7.96 5.66
CA THR A 36 -8.89 9.05 4.68
C THR A 36 -10.31 9.19 4.14
N GLU A 37 -11.11 8.13 4.21
CA GLU A 37 -12.51 8.15 3.81
C GLU A 37 -13.34 7.30 4.77
N SER A 38 -14.58 7.73 5.03
CA SER A 38 -15.60 6.98 5.76
C SER A 38 -16.97 7.25 5.13
N ASN A 39 -17.72 6.18 4.90
CA ASN A 39 -19.10 6.20 4.40
C ASN A 39 -20.15 6.15 5.52
N GLU A 40 -19.75 6.35 6.78
CA GLU A 40 -20.69 6.36 7.90
C GLU A 40 -21.73 7.48 7.75
N THR A 41 -23.00 7.14 7.94
CA THR A 41 -24.12 8.07 7.73
C THR A 41 -24.19 9.15 8.80
N PRO A 42 -24.02 8.82 10.11
CA PRO A 42 -23.95 9.85 11.13
C PRO A 42 -22.68 10.68 10.97
N GLU A 43 -22.83 11.98 10.75
CA GLU A 43 -21.70 12.90 10.54
C GLU A 43 -20.67 12.82 11.67
N GLY A 44 -21.12 12.69 12.92
CA GLY A 44 -20.23 12.55 14.07
C GLY A 44 -19.39 11.27 14.04
N GLN A 45 -19.91 10.17 13.52
CA GLN A 45 -19.16 8.91 13.36
C GLN A 45 -18.14 9.06 12.24
N ARG A 46 -18.57 9.56 11.08
CA ARG A 46 -17.67 9.85 9.95
C ARG A 46 -16.51 10.76 10.35
N LEU A 47 -16.77 11.83 11.10
CA LEU A 47 -15.72 12.71 11.62
C LEU A 47 -14.80 11.99 12.60
N ASN A 48 -15.37 11.13 13.46
CA ASN A 48 -14.57 10.33 14.39
C ASN A 48 -13.66 9.34 13.65
N ASP A 49 -14.12 8.71 12.57
CA ASP A 49 -13.32 7.85 11.71
C ASP A 49 -12.17 8.64 11.07
N LEU A 50 -12.47 9.79 10.45
CA LEU A 50 -11.47 10.63 9.77
C LEU A 50 -10.43 11.24 10.72
N ASN A 51 -10.74 11.30 12.02
CA ASN A 51 -9.80 11.72 13.06
C ASN A 51 -8.88 10.58 13.52
N GLN A 52 -9.11 9.33 13.09
CA GLN A 52 -8.25 8.23 13.46
C GLN A 52 -6.91 8.32 12.74
N CYS A 53 -5.85 8.35 13.54
CA CYS A 53 -4.49 8.35 13.08
C CYS A 53 -3.60 7.66 14.12
N TRP A 54 -2.70 6.80 13.65
CA TRP A 54 -1.77 6.05 14.48
C TRP A 54 -0.36 6.19 13.94
N THR A 55 0.62 6.18 14.85
CA THR A 55 2.04 6.17 14.50
C THR A 55 2.76 4.96 15.08
N THR A 56 3.86 4.57 14.45
CA THR A 56 4.73 3.47 14.88
C THR A 56 6.19 3.77 14.53
N THR A 57 7.09 2.85 14.85
CA THR A 57 8.49 2.94 14.41
C THR A 57 8.58 2.93 12.89
N ALA A 58 9.35 3.87 12.34
CA ALA A 58 9.53 4.00 10.91
C ALA A 58 10.11 2.73 10.28
N THR A 59 9.56 2.33 9.14
CA THR A 59 10.01 1.18 8.35
C THR A 59 10.02 1.51 6.87
N SER A 60 11.00 1.02 6.12
CA SER A 60 10.97 1.11 4.66
C SER A 60 10.16 -0.03 4.02
N ASN A 61 9.68 -1.00 4.81
CA ASN A 61 8.86 -2.09 4.31
C ASN A 61 7.38 -1.68 4.24
N LYS A 62 6.94 -1.34 3.03
CA LYS A 62 5.58 -0.92 2.73
C LYS A 62 4.52 -1.96 3.11
N ASP A 63 4.78 -3.25 2.83
CA ASP A 63 3.82 -4.33 3.08
C ASP A 63 3.65 -4.57 4.59
N THR A 64 4.74 -4.56 5.34
CA THR A 64 4.68 -4.60 6.81
C THR A 64 3.87 -3.44 7.35
N MET A 65 4.08 -2.23 6.83
CA MET A 65 3.36 -1.05 7.28
C MET A 65 1.87 -1.10 6.93
N PHE A 66 1.51 -1.58 5.73
CA PHE A 66 0.12 -1.78 5.34
C PHE A 66 -0.58 -2.83 6.20
N ALA A 67 0.10 -3.95 6.50
CA ALA A 67 -0.45 -4.98 7.38
C ALA A 67 -0.72 -4.43 8.78
N TRP A 68 0.22 -3.67 9.34
CA TRP A 68 0.04 -2.98 10.62
C TRP A 68 -1.11 -1.96 10.57
N CYS A 69 -1.19 -1.15 9.53
CA CYS A 69 -2.25 -0.15 9.36
C CYS A 69 -3.62 -0.81 9.26
N LYS A 70 -3.72 -1.92 8.52
CA LYS A 70 -4.92 -2.75 8.43
C LYS A 70 -5.35 -3.26 9.80
N GLU A 71 -4.42 -3.83 10.58
CA GLU A 71 -4.69 -4.30 11.95
C GLU A 71 -5.23 -3.17 12.84
N LYS A 72 -4.63 -1.97 12.78
CA LYS A 72 -5.10 -0.80 13.55
C LYS A 72 -6.53 -0.38 13.17
N VAL A 73 -6.84 -0.38 11.87
CA VAL A 73 -8.20 -0.07 11.39
C VAL A 73 -9.18 -1.16 11.82
N GLU A 74 -8.82 -2.44 11.72
CA GLU A 74 -9.65 -3.55 12.18
C GLU A 74 -9.91 -3.49 13.69
N ASP A 75 -8.88 -3.19 14.50
CA ASP A 75 -8.99 -2.97 15.95
C ASP A 75 -9.98 -1.84 16.26
N TYR A 76 -9.77 -0.67 15.64
CA TYR A 76 -10.64 0.49 15.79
C TYR A 76 -12.10 0.16 15.47
N CYS A 77 -12.29 -0.54 14.35
CA CYS A 77 -13.60 -0.90 13.86
C CYS A 77 -14.30 -1.92 14.76
N SER A 78 -13.57 -2.91 15.27
CA SER A 78 -14.11 -3.88 16.23
C SER A 78 -14.55 -3.23 17.54
N ALA A 79 -13.82 -2.19 17.98
CA ALA A 79 -14.13 -1.45 19.21
C ALA A 79 -15.30 -0.48 19.03
N THR A 80 -15.41 0.15 17.86
CA THR A 80 -16.38 1.22 17.58
C THR A 80 -17.72 0.67 17.05
N TYR A 81 -17.67 -0.32 16.15
CA TYR A 81 -18.83 -0.83 15.42
C TYR A 81 -19.11 -2.30 15.76
N THR A 82 -19.61 -2.52 16.97
CA THR A 82 -19.81 -3.85 17.57
C THR A 82 -20.84 -4.75 16.86
N ILE A 83 -21.73 -4.20 16.04
CA ILE A 83 -22.85 -4.97 15.42
C ILE A 83 -22.69 -5.15 13.91
N LEU A 84 -22.21 -4.12 13.19
CA LEU A 84 -22.12 -4.13 11.73
C LEU A 84 -20.67 -4.16 11.20
N GLY A 85 -19.68 -3.97 12.08
CA GLY A 85 -18.28 -3.81 11.70
C GLY A 85 -18.04 -2.55 10.84
N CYS A 86 -16.77 -2.24 10.55
CA CYS A 86 -16.43 -1.39 9.42
C CYS A 86 -16.22 -2.30 8.22
N ALA A 87 -17.23 -2.54 7.42
CA ALA A 87 -17.04 -3.28 6.19
C ALA A 87 -17.49 -2.40 5.03
N ASP A 88 -16.55 -2.09 4.15
CA ASP A 88 -16.71 -1.40 2.87
C ASP A 88 -16.79 0.12 2.89
N GLY A 89 -16.95 0.73 4.08
CA GLY A 89 -17.09 2.18 4.22
C GLY A 89 -15.79 2.96 4.39
N ILE A 90 -14.71 2.32 4.84
CA ILE A 90 -13.51 3.01 5.30
C ILE A 90 -12.34 2.79 4.35
N LYS A 91 -11.62 3.87 4.00
CA LYS A 91 -10.32 3.81 3.35
C LYS A 91 -9.24 4.38 4.26
N TYR A 92 -8.04 3.82 4.16
CA TYR A 92 -6.88 4.23 4.94
C TYR A 92 -5.62 4.26 4.08
N GLN A 93 -4.63 5.01 4.54
CA GLN A 93 -3.33 5.15 3.89
C GLN A 93 -2.18 5.09 4.90
N ILE A 94 -0.99 4.77 4.39
CA ILE A 94 0.26 4.86 5.13
C ILE A 94 1.07 6.07 4.65
N SER A 95 1.77 6.76 5.56
CA SER A 95 2.64 7.92 5.24
C SER A 95 3.78 8.07 6.25
N ASP A 96 4.64 9.06 6.03
CA ASP A 96 5.69 9.55 6.94
C ASP A 96 5.37 10.89 7.61
N ASP A 97 4.28 11.55 7.19
CA ASP A 97 3.88 12.91 7.61
C ASP A 97 3.42 13.05 9.09
N GLY A 98 3.25 11.94 9.81
CA GLY A 98 2.73 11.95 11.18
C GLY A 98 1.22 12.22 11.28
N CYS A 99 0.72 12.25 12.51
CA CYS A 99 -0.67 12.56 12.84
C CYS A 99 -0.82 14.02 13.23
N ASN A 100 -0.76 14.91 12.23
CA ASN A 100 -0.88 16.35 12.39
C ASN A 100 -2.21 16.89 11.84
#